data_AF-A0A378BEB1-F1
#
_entry.id   AF-A0A378BEB1-F1
#
_cell.length_a   1.000
_cell.length_b   1.000
_cell.length_c   1.000
_cell.angle_alpha   90.00
_cell.angle_beta   90.00
_cell.angle_gamma   90.00
#
_symmetry.space_group_name_H-M   'P 1'
#
loop_
_entity.id
_entity.type
_entity.pdbx_description
1 polymer ?
#
loop_
_entity_poly.entity_id
_entity_poly.type
_entity_poly.pdbx_seq_one_letter_code
_entity_poly.pdbx_strand_id
1 'polypeptide(L)'
;MGHQGDRQRQRKVESRNFDIRKQLLEYDDVANDQRRAIYTQRNELLDVSDVSETINSIREDVFKATIDAHIPPQSLEEMWDIEGLQERLKNDFDLDLSIKEWLDKSRSCMKRPCANVFCRAR
;
A
#
# COMPACT_ATOMS: atom_id res chain seq x y z
N MET A 1 7.66 -15.60 -63.50
CA MET A 1 8.58 -15.50 -62.36
C MET A 1 8.30 -14.30 -61.42
N GLY A 2 7.67 -13.20 -61.84
CA GLY A 2 7.40 -12.03 -60.96
C GLY A 2 6.35 -12.23 -59.86
N HIS A 3 5.23 -12.91 -60.14
CA HIS A 3 4.10 -13.06 -59.21
C HIS A 3 4.37 -13.88 -57.92
N GLN A 4 5.42 -14.70 -57.88
CA GLN A 4 5.82 -15.42 -56.66
C GLN A 4 6.59 -14.51 -55.69
N GLY A 5 7.41 -13.59 -56.23
CA GLY A 5 8.12 -12.59 -55.43
C GLY A 5 7.18 -11.62 -54.75
N ASP A 6 6.13 -11.16 -55.44
CA ASP A 6 5.15 -10.24 -54.87
C ASP A 6 4.33 -10.88 -53.75
N ARG A 7 3.92 -12.15 -53.91
CA ARG A 7 3.23 -12.89 -52.85
C ARG A 7 4.12 -13.12 -51.62
N GLN A 8 5.40 -13.43 -51.80
CA GLN A 8 6.33 -13.57 -50.69
C GLN A 8 6.56 -12.24 -49.96
N ARG A 9 6.68 -11.14 -50.70
CA ARG A 9 6.78 -9.78 -50.14
C ARG A 9 5.52 -9.40 -49.37
N GLN A 10 4.34 -9.67 -49.91
CA GLN A 10 3.06 -9.41 -49.25
C GLN A 10 2.93 -10.18 -47.94
N ARG A 11 3.24 -11.48 -47.93
CA ARG A 11 3.24 -12.30 -46.70
C ARG A 11 4.18 -11.75 -45.63
N LYS A 12 5.34 -11.22 -46.02
CA LYS A 12 6.30 -10.62 -45.09
C LYS A 12 5.78 -9.31 -44.48
N VAL A 13 5.10 -8.48 -45.28
CA VAL A 13 4.47 -7.24 -44.79
C VAL A 13 3.29 -7.56 -43.86
N GLU A 14 2.46 -8.54 -44.23
CA GLU A 14 1.33 -8.99 -43.40
C GLU A 14 1.79 -9.60 -42.07
N SER A 15 2.83 -10.44 -42.09
CA SER A 15 3.45 -10.98 -40.86
C SER A 15 3.93 -9.85 -39.96
N ARG A 16 4.65 -8.87 -40.51
CA ARG A 16 5.13 -7.72 -39.72
C ARG A 16 3.97 -6.91 -39.13
N ASN A 17 2.91 -6.68 -39.90
CA ASN A 17 1.73 -5.96 -39.41
C ASN A 17 0.99 -6.76 -38.32
N PHE A 18 0.94 -8.08 -38.44
CA PHE A 18 0.39 -8.96 -37.41
C PHE A 18 1.21 -8.90 -36.13
N ASP A 19 2.54 -8.99 -36.22
CA ASP A 19 3.44 -8.93 -35.06
C ASP A 19 3.32 -7.59 -34.31
N ILE A 20 3.22 -6.47 -35.04
CA ILE A 20 2.98 -5.14 -34.45
C ILE A 20 1.63 -5.10 -33.71
N ARG A 21 0.56 -5.63 -34.31
CA ARG A 21 -0.76 -5.69 -33.66
C ARG A 21 -0.74 -6.57 -32.43
N LYS A 22 -0.01 -7.69 -32.48
CA LYS A 22 0.15 -8.58 -31.34
C LYS A 22 0.78 -7.84 -30.15
N GLN A 23 1.86 -7.09 -30.39
CA GLN A 23 2.48 -6.27 -29.34
C GLN A 23 1.50 -5.23 -28.76
N LEU A 24 0.71 -4.56 -29.62
CA LEU A 24 -0.31 -3.62 -29.15
C LEU A 24 -1.41 -4.29 -28.33
N LEU A 25 -1.84 -5.50 -28.71
CA LEU A 25 -2.80 -6.29 -27.94
C LEU A 25 -2.23 -6.73 -26.58
N GLU A 26 -0.95 -7.10 -26.52
CA GLU A 26 -0.30 -7.45 -25.25
C GLU A 26 -0.29 -6.25 -24.27
N TYR A 27 -0.12 -5.02 -24.76
CA TYR A 27 -0.28 -3.82 -23.93
C TYR A 27 -1.73 -3.58 -23.48
N ASP A 28 -2.70 -3.83 -24.38
CA ASP A 28 -4.12 -3.69 -24.05
C ASP A 28 -4.56 -4.75 -23.02
N ASP A 29 -4.03 -5.97 -23.10
CA ASP A 29 -4.31 -7.05 -22.15
C ASP A 29 -3.93 -6.63 -20.72
N VAL A 30 -2.75 -6.03 -20.53
CA VAL A 30 -2.33 -5.50 -19.22
C VAL A 30 -3.27 -4.39 -18.73
N ALA A 31 -3.62 -3.45 -19.60
CA ALA A 31 -4.54 -2.37 -19.26
C ALA A 31 -5.96 -2.88 -18.93
N ASN A 32 -6.41 -3.92 -19.64
CA ASN A 32 -7.69 -4.55 -19.43
C ASN A 32 -7.73 -5.33 -18.11
N ASP A 33 -6.66 -6.06 -17.77
CA ASP A 33 -6.57 -6.78 -16.50
C ASP A 33 -6.55 -5.83 -15.30
N GLN A 34 -5.83 -4.71 -15.40
CA GLN A 34 -5.89 -3.64 -14.39
C GLN A 34 -7.31 -3.08 -14.26
N ARG A 35 -7.97 -2.77 -15.40
CA ARG A 35 -9.35 -2.26 -15.41
C ARG A 35 -10.33 -3.24 -14.77
N ARG A 36 -10.20 -4.53 -15.07
CA ARG A 36 -11.02 -5.60 -14.49
C ARG A 36 -10.82 -5.68 -12.98
N ALA A 37 -9.58 -5.66 -12.49
CA ALA A 37 -9.29 -5.69 -11.06
C ALA A 37 -9.94 -4.52 -10.32
N ILE A 38 -9.82 -3.29 -10.85
CA ILE A 38 -10.43 -2.10 -10.25
C ILE A 38 -11.96 -2.18 -10.27
N TYR A 39 -12.57 -2.62 -11.37
CA TYR A 39 -14.03 -2.72 -11.43
C TYR A 39 -14.59 -3.82 -10.53
N THR A 40 -13.88 -4.94 -10.39
CA THR A 40 -14.26 -5.97 -9.42
C THR A 40 -14.27 -5.40 -8.01
N GLN A 41 -13.17 -4.79 -7.57
CA GLN A 41 -13.08 -4.19 -6.22
C GLN A 41 -14.12 -3.09 -6.02
N ARG A 42 -14.36 -2.24 -7.03
CA ARG A 42 -15.39 -1.19 -6.96
C ARG A 42 -16.78 -1.77 -6.79
N ASN A 43 -17.12 -2.81 -7.54
CA ASN A 43 -18.45 -3.43 -7.46
C ASN A 43 -18.63 -4.15 -6.12
N GLU A 44 -17.61 -4.83 -5.61
CA GLU A 44 -17.61 -5.41 -4.26
C GLU A 44 -17.92 -4.35 -3.19
N LEU A 45 -17.30 -3.17 -3.26
CA LEU A 45 -17.57 -2.06 -2.34
C LEU A 45 -18.97 -1.43 -2.50
N LEU A 46 -19.55 -1.46 -3.71
CA LEU A 46 -20.88 -0.91 -3.99
C LEU A 46 -22.01 -1.87 -3.60
N ASP A 47 -21.79 -3.17 -3.67
CA ASP A 47 -22.78 -4.20 -3.38
C ASP A 47 -22.91 -4.49 -1.88
N VAL A 48 -21.90 -4.13 -1.08
CA VAL A 48 -21.90 -4.32 0.37
C VAL A 48 -22.63 -3.17 1.07
N SER A 49 -23.48 -3.50 2.05
CA SER A 49 -24.25 -2.51 2.81
C SER A 49 -23.43 -1.77 3.87
N ASP A 50 -22.35 -2.37 4.37
CA ASP A 50 -21.46 -1.80 5.39
C ASP A 50 -19.99 -2.01 5.02
N VAL A 51 -19.28 -0.90 4.80
CA VAL A 51 -17.85 -0.88 4.44
C VAL A 51 -16.93 -0.70 5.67
N SER A 52 -17.49 -0.63 6.87
CA SER A 52 -16.73 -0.30 8.09
C SER A 52 -15.59 -1.27 8.38
N GLU A 53 -15.79 -2.56 8.14
CA GLU A 53 -14.76 -3.58 8.31
C GLU A 53 -13.58 -3.36 7.35
N THR A 54 -13.87 -3.11 6.07
CA THR A 54 -12.85 -2.82 5.06
C THR A 54 -12.08 -1.55 5.40
N ILE A 55 -12.77 -0.50 5.85
CA ILE A 55 -12.12 0.74 6.27
C ILE A 55 -11.23 0.52 7.50
N ASN A 56 -11.67 -0.26 8.49
CA ASN A 56 -10.86 -0.56 9.67
C ASN A 56 -9.61 -1.38 9.32
N SER A 57 -9.73 -2.38 8.45
CA SER A 57 -8.58 -3.14 7.96
C SER A 57 -7.57 -2.26 7.23
N ILE A 58 -8.04 -1.43 6.27
CA ILE A 58 -7.16 -0.52 5.53
C ILE A 58 -6.51 0.51 6.48
N ARG A 59 -7.27 1.01 7.47
CA ARG A 59 -6.73 1.91 8.48
C ARG A 59 -5.58 1.24 9.22
N GLU A 60 -5.78 0.04 9.75
CA GLU A 60 -4.72 -0.70 10.47
C GLU A 60 -3.48 -0.90 9.59
N ASP A 61 -3.65 -1.29 8.32
CA ASP A 61 -2.55 -1.49 7.38
C ASP A 61 -1.78 -0.19 7.10
N VAL A 62 -2.48 0.92 6.87
CA VAL A 62 -1.88 2.23 6.59
C VAL A 62 -1.14 2.76 7.81
N PHE A 63 -1.75 2.67 9.00
CA PHE A 63 -1.10 3.09 10.24
C PHE A 63 0.14 2.25 10.54
N LYS A 64 0.05 0.92 10.36
CA LYS A 64 1.19 0.02 10.54
C LYS A 64 2.33 0.37 9.58
N ALA A 65 2.05 0.52 8.29
CA ALA A 65 3.08 0.90 7.31
C ALA A 65 3.71 2.27 7.60
N THR A 66 2.89 3.24 8.05
CA THR A 66 3.36 4.59 8.41
C THR A 66 4.26 4.55 9.65
N ILE A 67 3.88 3.74 10.65
CA ILE A 67 4.68 3.53 11.86
C ILE A 67 5.98 2.79 11.51
N ASP A 68 5.90 1.69 10.75
CA ASP A 68 7.06 0.87 10.36
C ASP A 68 8.12 1.68 9.58
N ALA A 69 7.70 2.74 8.87
CA ALA A 69 8.60 3.65 8.17
C ALA A 69 9.45 4.53 9.11
N HIS A 70 8.96 4.83 10.33
CA HIS A 70 9.64 5.70 11.31
C HIS A 70 10.16 4.91 12.53
N ILE A 71 9.54 3.77 12.83
CA ILE A 71 9.84 2.87 13.93
C ILE A 71 10.02 1.48 13.32
N PRO A 72 11.24 1.11 12.92
CA PRO A 72 11.48 -0.19 12.31
C PRO A 72 11.09 -1.31 13.28
N PRO A 73 10.52 -2.42 12.78
CA PRO A 73 10.14 -3.54 13.63
C PRO A 73 11.37 -4.09 14.35
N GLN A 74 11.23 -4.37 15.65
CA GLN A 74 12.30 -4.91 16.50
C GLN A 74 13.54 -4.02 16.65
N SER A 75 13.41 -2.70 16.43
CA SER A 75 14.49 -1.73 16.62
C SER A 75 14.60 -1.21 18.06
N LEU A 76 15.80 -0.71 18.39
CA LEU A 76 16.06 -0.01 19.63
C LEU A 76 15.45 1.40 19.59
N GLU A 77 15.06 1.94 20.75
CA GLU A 77 14.45 3.27 20.87
C GLU A 77 15.31 4.40 20.28
N GLU A 78 16.63 4.23 20.22
CA GLU A 78 17.55 5.22 19.65
C GLU A 78 17.41 5.39 18.12
N MET A 79 16.81 4.40 17.46
CA MET A 79 16.59 4.39 16.01
C MET A 79 15.19 4.93 15.63
N TRP A 80 14.37 5.31 16.60
CA TRP A 80 13.00 5.76 16.35
C TRP A 80 12.97 7.23 15.97
N ASP A 81 12.37 7.54 14.82
CA ASP A 81 12.10 8.91 14.42
C ASP A 81 10.71 9.36 14.91
N ILE A 82 10.65 9.79 16.17
CA ILE A 82 9.40 10.21 16.81
C ILE A 82 8.93 11.56 16.28
N GLU A 83 9.86 12.48 15.98
CA GLU A 83 9.52 13.82 15.50
C GLU A 83 8.96 13.76 14.06
N GLY A 84 9.59 12.99 13.18
CA GLY A 84 9.08 12.74 11.83
C GLY A 84 7.72 12.03 11.82
N LEU A 85 7.52 11.05 12.72
CA LEU A 85 6.23 10.36 12.85
C LEU A 85 5.12 11.32 13.29
N GLN A 86 5.38 12.19 14.27
CA GLN A 86 4.39 13.17 14.75
C GLN A 86 4.01 14.18 13.66
N GLU A 87 5.00 14.69 12.92
CA GLU A 87 4.75 15.60 11.80
C GLU A 87 3.92 14.93 10.70
N ARG A 88 4.26 13.69 10.35
CA ARG A 88 3.50 12.92 9.35
C ARG A 88 2.06 12.67 9.79
N LEU A 89 1.85 12.31 11.07
CA LEU A 89 0.51 12.08 11.62
C LEU A 89 -0.35 13.35 11.61
N LYS A 90 0.27 14.50 11.90
CA LYS A 90 -0.40 15.79 11.85
C LYS A 90 -0.76 16.22 10.43
N ASN A 91 0.15 16.05 9.47
CA ASN A 91 -0.03 16.53 8.10
C ASN A 91 -0.97 15.64 7.25
N ASP A 92 -0.90 14.33 7.42
CA ASP A 92 -1.67 13.39 6.60
C ASP A 92 -3.01 13.01 7.22
N PHE A 93 -3.10 12.98 8.56
CA PHE A 93 -4.25 12.42 9.28
C PHE A 93 -4.93 13.44 10.22
N ASP A 94 -4.46 14.69 10.28
CA ASP A 94 -4.92 15.72 11.23
C ASP A 94 -4.89 15.25 12.70
N LEU A 95 -3.96 14.34 13.02
CA LEU A 95 -3.80 13.78 14.36
C LEU A 95 -2.64 14.46 15.09
N ASP A 96 -2.97 15.37 16.01
CA ASP A 96 -1.98 15.97 16.91
C ASP A 96 -1.79 15.08 18.14
N LEU A 97 -0.81 14.17 18.05
CA LEU A 97 -0.48 13.22 19.11
C LEU A 97 0.87 13.55 19.75
N SER A 98 0.87 13.85 21.05
CA SER A 98 2.08 14.05 21.85
C SER A 98 2.77 12.72 22.23
N ILE A 99 3.19 11.94 21.24
CA ILE A 99 3.88 10.64 21.40
C ILE A 99 5.12 10.76 22.32
N LYS A 100 5.88 11.85 22.18
CA LYS A 100 7.05 12.13 23.02
C LYS A 100 6.71 12.16 24.52
N GLU A 101 5.59 12.80 24.88
CA GLU A 101 5.12 12.85 26.27
C GLU A 101 4.66 11.49 26.79
N TRP A 102 4.10 10.64 25.92
CA TRP A 102 3.68 9.29 26.28
C TRP A 102 4.88 8.39 26.58
N LEU A 103 5.95 8.51 25.80
CA LEU A 103 7.22 7.81 26.03
C LEU A 103 7.91 8.28 27.32
N ASP A 104 7.88 9.58 27.62
CA ASP A 104 8.45 10.10 28.86
C ASP A 104 7.64 9.66 30.10
N LYS A 105 6.31 9.59 30.00
CA LYS A 105 5.44 9.06 31.06
C LYS A 105 5.64 7.56 31.28
N SER A 106 5.80 6.76 30.23
CA SER A 106 6.08 5.32 30.37
C SER A 106 7.45 5.09 31.02
N ARG A 107 8.46 5.92 30.69
CA ARG A 107 9.77 5.94 31.37
C ARG A 107 9.65 6.30 32.85
N SER A 108 8.80 7.26 33.21
CA SER A 108 8.53 7.63 34.62
C SER A 108 7.88 6.49 35.40
N CYS A 109 6.97 5.73 34.76
CA CYS A 109 6.32 4.56 35.34
C CYS A 109 7.33 3.43 35.61
N MET A 110 8.36 3.28 34.77
CA MET A 110 9.38 2.23 34.92
C MET A 110 10.47 2.58 35.97
N LYS A 111 10.64 3.87 36.31
CA LYS A 111 11.66 4.34 37.28
C LYS A 111 11.21 4.40 38.74
N ARG A 112 9.95 4.09 39.05
CA ARG A 112 9.49 3.98 40.44
C ARG A 112 9.58 2.52 40.90
N PRO A 113 10.32 2.18 41.97
CA PRO A 113 10.09 0.93 42.69
C PRO A 113 8.79 1.07 43.50
N CYS A 114 7.66 1.24 42.82
CA CYS A 114 6.36 1.18 43.46
C CYS A 114 5.89 -0.26 43.43
N ALA A 115 6.23 -0.94 44.52
CA ALA A 115 5.48 -2.08 44.99
C ALA A 115 3.98 -1.80 44.87
N ASN A 116 3.31 -2.72 44.19
CA ASN A 116 1.89 -3.02 44.28
C ASN A 116 0.90 -2.12 43.50
N VAL A 117 0.09 -2.83 42.69
CA VAL A 117 -1.33 -2.59 42.34
C VAL A 117 -1.73 -2.33 40.87
N PHE A 118 -0.90 -1.81 39.95
CA PHE A 118 -1.41 -1.54 38.57
C PHE A 118 -0.87 -2.39 37.41
N CYS A 119 0.07 -3.31 37.65
CA CYS A 119 0.56 -4.25 36.61
C CYS A 119 -0.30 -5.52 36.44
N ARG A 120 -1.55 -5.56 36.92
CA ARG A 120 -2.46 -6.65 36.56
C ARG A 120 -3.86 -6.13 36.22
N ALA A 121 -4.26 -6.56 35.03
CA ALA A 121 -5.61 -6.72 34.52
C ALA A 121 -6.24 -5.52 33.81
N ARG A 122 -6.26 -5.69 32.48
CA ARG A 122 -7.29 -5.26 31.53
C ARG A 122 -7.21 -3.82 31.02
#